data_AF-A0A7S1CH73-F1
#
_entry.id   AF-A0A7S1CH73-F1
#
_cell.length_a   1.000
_cell.length_b   1.000
_cell.length_c   1.000
_cell.angle_alpha   90.00
_cell.angle_beta   90.00
_cell.angle_gamma   90.00
#
_symmetry.space_group_name_H-M   'P 1'
#
loop_
_entity.id
_entity.type
_entity.pdbx_description
1 polymer ?
#
loop_
_entity_poly.entity_id
_entity_poly.type
_entity_poly.pdbx_seq_one_letter_code
_entity_poly.pdbx_strand_id
1 'polypeptide(L)'
;MAKALQAEAEGRALSAEAQARAAMEERDAYRARTDEARARAEELEKQLAEVQDQLSSANERAREAEAERTACVSELDDVKGRAEDCEAGGLDPRTAETRDMPEAVRKLYEREKARQRRIQHSDADSADNGPKEISMFCPKDMQIAIADLNDDERDNNECMVLNLNGPGVSSRLVLFCDGTHSDFDPHEEDEDHFDDSDE
;
A
#
# COMPACT_ATOMS: atom_id res chain seq x y z
N MET A 1 42.10 29.11 92.48
CA MET A 1 41.07 28.08 92.21
C MET A 1 39.97 28.58 91.27
N ALA A 2 39.31 29.72 91.52
CA ALA A 2 38.19 30.20 90.68
C ALA A 2 38.51 30.34 89.17
N LYS A 3 39.69 30.88 88.81
CA LYS A 3 40.09 31.03 87.39
C LYS A 3 40.28 29.70 86.65
N ALA A 4 40.70 28.64 87.34
CA ALA A 4 40.90 27.33 86.73
C ALA A 4 39.56 26.66 86.41
N LEU A 5 38.60 26.76 87.34
CA LEU A 5 37.23 26.25 87.13
C LEU A 5 36.50 26.99 86.00
N GLN A 6 36.73 28.30 85.85
CA GLN A 6 36.16 29.08 84.76
C GLN A 6 36.71 28.66 83.40
N ALA A 7 38.02 28.45 83.28
CA ALA A 7 38.63 27.99 82.03
C ALA A 7 38.15 26.58 81.63
N GLU A 8 37.95 25.67 82.59
CA GLU A 8 37.37 24.35 82.31
C GLU A 8 35.91 24.43 81.84
N ALA A 9 35.12 25.33 82.43
CA ALA A 9 33.73 25.53 82.02
C ALA A 9 33.63 26.11 80.59
N GLU A 10 34.47 27.09 80.26
CA GLU A 10 34.58 27.67 78.92
C GLU A 10 35.03 26.63 77.89
N GLY A 11 36.02 25.78 78.23
CA GLY A 11 36.46 24.69 77.37
C GLY A 11 35.37 23.63 77.11
N ARG A 12 34.56 23.31 78.12
CA ARG A 12 33.40 22.41 77.95
C ARG A 12 32.30 23.04 77.10
N ALA A 13 32.03 24.33 77.27
CA ALA A 13 31.04 25.05 76.46
C ALA A 13 31.43 25.07 74.97
N LEU A 14 32.69 25.39 74.66
CA LEU A 14 33.19 25.36 73.28
C LEU A 14 33.14 23.96 72.66
N SER A 15 33.47 22.92 73.43
CA SER A 15 33.36 21.54 72.97
C SER A 15 31.91 21.13 72.72
N ALA A 16 30.98 21.52 73.59
CA ALA A 16 29.55 21.25 73.43
C ALA A 16 28.97 21.98 72.20
N GLU A 17 29.38 23.22 71.95
CA GLU A 17 28.98 23.96 70.73
C GLU A 17 29.51 23.30 69.46
N ALA A 18 30.75 22.82 69.46
CA ALA A 18 31.31 22.10 68.33
C ALA A 18 30.57 20.78 68.06
N GLN A 19 30.23 20.04 69.11
CA GLN A 19 29.41 18.82 69.01
C GLN A 19 27.99 19.11 68.51
N ALA A 20 27.36 20.19 68.97
CA ALA A 20 26.04 20.59 68.53
C ALA A 20 26.03 20.98 67.03
N ARG A 21 27.07 21.67 66.55
CA ARG A 21 27.22 21.98 65.12
C ARG A 21 27.42 20.72 64.28
N ALA A 22 28.31 19.82 64.69
CA ALA A 22 28.55 18.55 64.00
C ALA A 22 27.28 17.69 63.92
N ALA A 23 26.51 17.62 65.02
CA ALA A 23 25.23 16.90 65.03
C ALA A 23 24.17 17.55 64.13
N MET A 24 24.19 18.88 63.98
CA MET A 24 23.29 19.60 63.08
C MET A 24 23.63 19.34 61.61
N GLU A 25 24.92 19.38 61.26
CA GLU A 25 25.42 19.06 59.93
C GLU A 25 25.10 17.60 59.54
N GLU A 26 25.30 16.67 60.46
CA GLU A 26 24.98 15.25 60.25
C GLU A 26 23.46 15.06 60.01
N ARG A 27 22.61 15.69 60.83
CA ARG A 27 21.15 15.67 60.64
C ARG A 27 20.75 16.22 59.28
N ASP A 28 21.34 17.33 58.87
CA ASP A 28 20.99 17.99 57.60
C ASP A 28 21.45 17.14 56.40
N ALA A 29 22.60 16.46 56.52
CA ALA A 29 23.05 15.47 55.53
C ALA A 29 22.11 14.26 55.44
N TYR A 30 21.62 13.74 56.58
CA TYR A 30 20.61 12.68 56.57
C TYR A 30 19.29 13.12 55.93
N ARG A 31 18.82 14.34 56.23
CA ARG A 31 17.61 14.91 55.61
C ARG A 31 17.74 15.02 54.09
N ALA A 32 18.86 15.56 53.62
CA ALA A 32 19.14 15.65 52.18
C ALA A 32 19.11 14.27 51.51
N ARG A 33 19.72 13.24 52.13
CA ARG A 33 19.68 11.87 51.61
C ARG A 33 18.28 11.27 51.59
N THR A 34 17.46 11.54 52.61
CA THR A 34 16.07 11.05 52.62
C THR A 34 15.21 11.74 51.59
N ASP A 35 15.42 13.04 51.36
CA ASP A 35 14.71 13.81 50.33
C ASP A 35 15.10 13.33 48.92
N GLU A 36 16.39 13.08 48.68
CA GLU A 36 16.87 12.47 47.43
C GLU A 36 16.29 11.07 47.22
N ALA A 37 16.27 10.23 48.26
CA ALA A 37 15.71 8.89 48.18
C ALA A 37 14.20 8.93 47.88
N ARG A 38 13.47 9.88 48.47
CA ARG A 38 12.05 10.10 48.18
C ARG A 38 11.82 10.56 46.75
N ALA A 39 12.58 11.53 46.26
CA ALA A 39 12.47 12.00 44.88
C ALA A 39 12.74 10.87 43.87
N ARG A 40 13.71 9.99 44.15
CA ARG A 40 13.97 8.79 43.33
C ARG A 40 12.82 7.79 43.37
N ALA A 41 12.17 7.61 44.53
CA ALA A 41 11.01 6.74 44.65
C ALA A 41 9.83 7.28 43.83
N GLU A 42 9.54 8.58 43.92
CA GLU A 42 8.47 9.24 43.15
C GLU A 42 8.72 9.15 41.63
N GLU A 43 9.98 9.31 41.19
CA GLU A 43 10.35 9.13 39.77
C GLU A 43 10.19 7.67 39.31
N LEU A 44 10.59 6.69 40.13
CA LEU A 44 10.39 5.27 39.81
C LEU A 44 8.91 4.89 39.75
N GLU A 45 8.07 5.45 40.64
CA GLU A 45 6.62 5.25 40.59
C GLU A 45 6.02 5.81 39.30
N LYS A 46 6.49 6.98 38.86
CA LYS A 46 6.08 7.56 37.57
C LYS A 46 6.49 6.68 36.38
N GLN A 47 7.72 6.17 36.39
CA GLN A 47 8.19 5.24 35.36
C GLN A 47 7.40 3.94 35.35
N LEU A 48 7.03 3.41 36.53
CA LEU A 48 6.17 2.22 36.63
C LEU A 48 4.78 2.46 36.05
N ALA A 49 4.18 3.63 36.32
CA ALA A 49 2.89 3.99 35.74
C ALA A 49 2.95 4.08 34.21
N GLU A 50 4.00 4.72 33.68
CA GLU A 50 4.20 4.82 32.22
C GLU A 50 4.39 3.45 31.57
N VAL A 51 5.19 2.56 32.17
CA VAL A 51 5.39 1.19 31.66
C VAL A 51 4.10 0.37 31.76
N GLN A 52 3.29 0.56 32.81
CA GLN A 52 1.98 -0.10 32.92
C GLN A 52 1.01 0.36 31.82
N ASP A 53 0.97 1.66 31.52
CA ASP A 53 0.14 2.18 30.43
C ASP A 53 0.60 1.62 29.07
N GLN A 54 1.90 1.60 28.82
CA GLN A 54 2.47 1.00 27.61
C GLN A 54 2.13 -0.49 27.48
N LEU A 55 2.19 -1.24 28.58
CA LEU A 55 1.84 -2.66 28.61
C LEU A 55 0.35 -2.88 28.32
N SER A 56 -0.53 -2.04 28.88
CA SER A 56 -1.97 -2.12 28.62
C SER A 56 -2.29 -1.89 27.14
N SER A 57 -1.70 -0.85 26.53
CA SER A 57 -1.83 -0.55 25.11
C SER A 57 -1.23 -1.63 24.21
N ALA A 58 -0.09 -2.23 24.60
CA ALA A 58 0.50 -3.34 23.87
C ALA A 58 -0.39 -4.60 23.92
N ASN A 59 -1.01 -4.88 25.07
CA ASN A 59 -1.94 -6.01 25.23
C ASN A 59 -3.21 -5.84 24.40
N GLU A 60 -3.76 -4.63 24.31
CA GLU A 60 -4.92 -4.35 23.46
C GLU A 60 -4.58 -4.59 21.98
N ARG A 61 -3.46 -4.04 21.49
CA ARG A 61 -2.99 -4.28 20.12
C ARG A 61 -2.72 -5.76 19.84
N ALA A 62 -2.17 -6.49 20.82
CA ALA A 62 -1.94 -7.92 20.68
C ALA A 62 -3.26 -8.71 20.56
N ARG A 63 -4.29 -8.33 21.33
CA ARG A 63 -5.62 -8.95 21.23
C ARG A 63 -6.30 -8.65 19.90
N GLU A 64 -6.19 -7.42 19.39
CA GLU A 64 -6.71 -7.05 18.07
C GLU A 64 -6.02 -7.85 16.96
N ALA A 65 -4.68 -7.92 16.99
CA ALA A 65 -3.91 -8.72 16.04
C ALA A 65 -4.22 -10.22 16.13
N GLU A 66 -4.48 -10.75 17.33
CA GLU A 66 -4.90 -12.14 17.51
C GLU A 66 -6.29 -12.39 16.92
N ALA A 67 -7.25 -11.47 17.12
CA ALA A 67 -8.57 -11.56 16.54
C ALA A 67 -8.54 -11.50 14.99
N GLU A 68 -7.75 -10.59 14.42
CA GLU A 68 -7.53 -10.53 12.96
C GLU A 68 -6.89 -11.81 12.43
N ARG A 69 -5.91 -12.36 13.15
CA ARG A 69 -5.28 -13.63 12.78
C ARG A 69 -6.29 -14.78 12.81
N THR A 70 -7.15 -14.85 13.83
CA THR A 70 -8.19 -15.89 13.90
C THR A 70 -9.16 -15.76 12.72
N ALA A 71 -9.60 -14.54 12.39
CA ALA A 71 -10.47 -14.30 11.25
C ALA A 71 -9.82 -14.74 9.92
N CYS A 72 -8.56 -14.35 9.70
CA CYS A 72 -7.79 -14.75 8.52
C CYS A 72 -7.60 -16.27 8.41
N VAL A 73 -7.37 -16.96 9.53
CA VAL A 73 -7.27 -18.42 9.55
C VAL A 73 -8.61 -19.07 9.19
N SER A 74 -9.73 -18.58 9.73
CA SER A 74 -11.05 -19.11 9.34
C SER A 74 -11.37 -18.88 7.86
N GLU A 75 -11.05 -17.71 7.32
CA GLU A 75 -11.23 -17.44 5.88
C GLU A 75 -10.38 -18.38 5.01
N LEU A 76 -9.15 -18.68 5.45
CA LEU A 76 -8.27 -19.61 4.76
C LEU A 76 -8.80 -21.05 4.81
N ASP A 77 -9.36 -21.48 5.94
CA ASP A 77 -10.01 -22.79 6.06
C ASP A 77 -11.28 -22.87 5.18
N ASP A 78 -12.06 -21.80 5.09
CA ASP A 78 -13.22 -21.70 4.18
C ASP A 78 -12.81 -21.75 2.69
N VAL A 79 -11.68 -21.14 2.33
CA VAL A 79 -11.12 -21.22 0.97
C VAL A 79 -10.63 -22.64 0.68
N LYS A 80 -9.98 -23.30 1.64
CA LYS A 80 -9.54 -24.69 1.50
C LYS A 80 -10.73 -25.64 1.37
N GLY A 81 -11.75 -25.51 2.22
CA GLY A 81 -12.97 -26.32 2.12
C GLY A 81 -13.65 -26.16 0.76
N ARG A 82 -13.76 -24.92 0.25
CA ARG A 82 -14.28 -24.67 -1.11
C ARG A 82 -13.41 -25.28 -2.21
N ALA A 83 -12.09 -25.27 -2.06
CA ALA A 83 -11.18 -25.90 -3.02
C ALA A 83 -11.33 -27.43 -3.01
N GLU A 84 -11.43 -28.04 -1.84
CA GLU A 84 -11.65 -29.48 -1.66
C GLU A 84 -13.04 -29.91 -2.18
N ASP A 85 -14.08 -29.10 -1.97
CA ASP A 85 -15.41 -29.31 -2.53
C ASP A 85 -15.42 -29.17 -4.07
N CYS A 86 -14.59 -28.28 -4.64
CA CYS A 86 -14.36 -28.18 -6.08
C CYS A 86 -13.60 -29.38 -6.66
N GLU A 87 -12.75 -30.05 -5.87
CA GLU A 87 -12.07 -31.29 -6.30
C GLU A 87 -12.97 -32.53 -6.14
N ALA A 88 -13.85 -32.56 -5.14
CA ALA A 88 -14.80 -33.64 -4.90
C ALA A 88 -16.04 -33.58 -5.80
N GLY A 89 -16.43 -32.37 -6.23
CA GLY A 89 -17.38 -32.15 -7.31
C GLY A 89 -16.71 -32.48 -8.64
N GLY A 90 -16.86 -33.71 -9.11
CA GLY A 90 -16.31 -34.15 -10.41
C GLY A 90 -16.48 -33.07 -11.47
N LEU A 91 -15.36 -32.70 -12.11
CA LEU A 91 -15.20 -31.63 -13.10
C LEU A 91 -16.53 -31.21 -13.74
N ASP A 92 -16.98 -29.97 -13.46
CA ASP A 92 -18.08 -29.35 -14.18
C ASP A 92 -17.87 -29.59 -15.69
N PRO A 93 -18.85 -30.05 -16.47
CA PRO A 93 -18.70 -30.24 -17.91
C PRO A 93 -18.14 -29.00 -18.64
N ARG A 94 -18.25 -27.79 -18.07
CA ARG A 94 -17.56 -26.57 -18.55
C ARG A 94 -16.05 -26.54 -18.31
N THR A 95 -15.57 -27.15 -17.23
CA THR A 95 -14.13 -27.32 -16.96
C THR A 95 -13.50 -28.43 -17.81
N ALA A 96 -14.28 -29.39 -18.32
CA ALA A 96 -13.79 -30.35 -19.30
C ALA A 96 -13.36 -29.69 -20.62
N GLU A 97 -14.00 -28.59 -21.03
CA GLU A 97 -13.59 -27.78 -22.19
C GLU A 97 -12.30 -26.98 -21.94
N THR A 98 -11.98 -26.67 -20.67
CA THR A 98 -10.80 -25.85 -20.33
C THR A 98 -9.47 -26.60 -20.40
N ARG A 99 -9.49 -27.93 -20.55
CA ARG A 99 -8.25 -28.73 -20.63
C ARG A 99 -7.44 -28.44 -21.90
N ASP A 100 -8.14 -28.08 -22.99
CA ASP A 100 -7.53 -27.72 -24.28
C ASP A 100 -7.37 -26.20 -24.47
N MET A 101 -7.85 -25.38 -23.53
CA MET A 101 -7.74 -23.91 -23.62
C MET A 101 -6.29 -23.43 -23.74
N PRO A 102 -5.31 -23.93 -22.97
CA PRO A 102 -3.91 -23.52 -23.14
C PRO A 102 -3.38 -23.82 -24.55
N GLU A 103 -3.80 -24.93 -25.16
CA GLU A 103 -3.38 -25.30 -26.50
C GLU A 103 -4.11 -24.48 -27.58
N ALA A 104 -5.40 -24.20 -27.39
CA ALA A 104 -6.19 -23.35 -28.27
C ALA A 104 -5.66 -21.91 -28.28
N VAL A 105 -5.38 -21.34 -27.10
CA VAL A 105 -4.75 -20.01 -26.95
C VAL A 105 -3.38 -19.99 -27.62
N ARG A 106 -2.54 -21.02 -27.41
CA ARG A 106 -1.24 -21.12 -28.08
C ARG A 106 -1.36 -21.18 -29.61
N LYS A 107 -2.31 -21.95 -30.14
CA LYS A 107 -2.56 -22.03 -31.59
C LYS A 107 -3.02 -20.69 -32.16
N LEU A 108 -3.88 -19.97 -31.44
CA LEU A 108 -4.35 -18.65 -31.85
C LEU A 108 -3.22 -17.62 -31.84
N TYR A 109 -2.37 -17.65 -30.81
CA TYR A 109 -1.18 -16.80 -30.70
C TYR A 109 -0.19 -17.03 -31.85
N GLU A 110 0.16 -18.29 -32.15
CA GLU A 110 1.09 -18.59 -33.25
C GLU A 110 0.51 -18.21 -34.63
N ARG A 111 -0.80 -18.36 -34.82
CA ARG A 111 -1.50 -17.92 -36.03
C ARG A 111 -1.44 -16.41 -36.19
N GLU A 112 -1.70 -15.66 -35.12
CA GLU A 112 -1.68 -14.20 -35.14
C GLU A 112 -0.26 -13.66 -35.35
N LYS A 113 0.72 -14.24 -34.67
CA LYS A 113 2.16 -13.93 -34.86
C LYS A 113 2.60 -14.16 -36.30
N ALA A 114 2.13 -15.23 -36.94
CA ALA A 114 2.42 -15.49 -38.35
C ALA A 114 1.73 -14.48 -39.28
N ARG A 115 0.51 -14.02 -38.96
CA ARG A 115 -0.18 -12.95 -39.70
C ARG A 115 0.62 -11.65 -39.61
N GLN A 116 0.97 -11.20 -38.41
CA GLN A 116 1.74 -9.96 -38.20
C GLN A 116 3.09 -9.96 -38.92
N ARG A 117 3.80 -11.11 -38.93
CA ARG A 117 5.05 -11.26 -39.70
C ARG A 117 4.88 -11.14 -41.21
N ARG A 118 3.71 -11.50 -41.76
CA ARG A 118 3.41 -11.34 -43.19
C ARG A 118 3.11 -9.88 -43.55
N ILE A 119 2.55 -9.12 -42.62
CA ILE A 119 2.18 -7.72 -42.81
C ILE A 119 3.42 -6.80 -42.68
N GLN A 120 4.56 -7.32 -42.19
CA GLN A 120 5.86 -6.62 -42.11
C GLN A 120 5.78 -5.21 -41.49
N HIS A 121 5.40 -5.13 -40.22
CA HIS A 121 5.58 -3.90 -39.44
C HIS A 121 6.98 -3.87 -38.84
N SER A 122 7.93 -3.19 -39.50
CA SER A 122 9.28 -2.95 -38.96
C SER A 122 9.26 -2.24 -37.60
N ASP A 123 8.19 -1.48 -37.34
CA ASP A 123 8.06 -0.61 -36.16
C ASP A 123 7.43 -1.34 -34.96
N ALA A 124 6.66 -2.42 -35.20
CA ALA A 124 6.03 -3.20 -34.14
C ALA A 124 7.02 -4.10 -33.38
N ASP A 125 8.09 -4.56 -34.04
CA ASP A 125 9.18 -5.31 -33.38
C ASP A 125 10.09 -4.39 -32.54
N SER A 126 10.03 -3.06 -32.75
CA SER A 126 10.79 -2.04 -31.99
C SER A 126 9.98 -1.40 -30.85
N ALA A 127 8.67 -1.61 -30.82
CA ALA A 127 7.81 -1.09 -29.77
C ALA A 127 8.02 -1.89 -28.48
N ASP A 128 8.44 -1.19 -27.44
CA ASP A 128 8.56 -1.70 -26.08
C ASP A 128 7.17 -2.20 -25.62
N ASN A 129 6.93 -3.51 -25.78
CA ASN A 129 5.68 -4.22 -25.49
C ASN A 129 5.46 -4.40 -23.97
N GLY A 130 5.92 -3.43 -23.19
CA GLY A 130 5.57 -3.32 -21.78
C GLY A 130 4.07 -3.07 -21.59
N PRO A 131 3.53 -3.36 -20.39
CA PRO A 131 2.13 -3.11 -20.07
C PRO A 131 1.76 -1.65 -20.39
N LYS A 132 0.74 -1.45 -21.23
CA LYS A 132 0.18 -0.12 -21.51
C LYS A 132 -0.92 0.17 -20.50
N GLU A 133 -0.83 1.30 -19.80
CA GLU A 133 -1.87 1.76 -18.90
C GLU A 133 -2.91 2.59 -19.68
N ILE A 134 -4.18 2.21 -19.58
CA ILE A 134 -5.31 2.97 -20.13
C ILE A 134 -6.09 3.50 -18.93
N SER A 135 -5.94 4.79 -18.62
CA SER A 135 -6.72 5.46 -17.58
C SER A 135 -7.88 6.24 -18.20
N MET A 136 -9.08 6.03 -17.66
CA MET A 136 -10.30 6.72 -18.11
C MET A 136 -11.05 7.29 -16.91
N PHE A 137 -11.43 8.57 -17.02
CA PHE A 137 -12.21 9.26 -15.99
C PHE A 137 -13.68 9.20 -16.36
N CYS A 138 -14.44 8.35 -15.65
CA CYS A 138 -15.86 8.15 -15.91
C CYS A 138 -16.73 9.08 -15.04
N PRO A 139 -17.66 9.88 -15.60
CA PRO A 139 -18.76 10.44 -14.83
C PRO A 139 -19.67 9.32 -14.27
N LYS A 140 -20.53 9.64 -13.31
CA LYS A 140 -21.44 8.67 -12.68
C LYS A 140 -22.29 7.95 -13.76
N ASP A 141 -22.45 6.64 -13.59
CA ASP A 141 -23.29 5.75 -14.40
C ASP A 141 -22.81 5.43 -15.83
N MET A 142 -21.49 5.34 -16.06
CA MET A 142 -20.93 4.84 -17.32
C MET A 142 -20.80 3.31 -17.34
N GLN A 143 -21.15 2.70 -18.46
CA GLN A 143 -20.91 1.29 -18.78
C GLN A 143 -19.76 1.17 -19.79
N ILE A 144 -18.75 0.40 -19.42
CA ILE A 144 -17.59 0.10 -20.27
C ILE A 144 -17.68 -1.36 -20.69
N ALA A 145 -17.64 -1.62 -21.99
CA ALA A 145 -17.59 -2.97 -22.53
C ALA A 145 -16.42 -3.09 -23.52
N ILE A 146 -15.53 -4.07 -23.27
CA ILE A 146 -14.54 -4.51 -24.25
C ILE A 146 -15.25 -5.53 -25.14
N ALA A 147 -15.32 -5.24 -26.44
CA ALA A 147 -16.00 -6.11 -27.39
C ALA A 147 -15.03 -7.19 -27.91
N ASP A 148 -15.55 -8.41 -28.07
CA ASP A 148 -14.86 -9.44 -28.83
C ASP A 148 -14.85 -9.05 -30.31
N LEU A 149 -13.67 -9.13 -30.93
CA LEU A 149 -13.50 -8.80 -32.35
C LEU A 149 -13.98 -9.95 -33.22
N ASN A 150 -14.77 -9.64 -34.24
CA ASN A 150 -15.09 -10.61 -35.28
C ASN A 150 -13.96 -10.75 -36.31
N ASP A 151 -14.06 -11.76 -37.19
CA ASP A 151 -13.00 -12.05 -38.17
C ASP A 151 -12.74 -10.87 -39.12
N ASP A 152 -13.78 -10.12 -39.51
CA ASP A 152 -13.64 -8.95 -40.39
C ASP A 152 -12.91 -7.78 -39.67
N GLU A 153 -13.21 -7.52 -38.40
CA GLU A 153 -12.54 -6.49 -37.58
C GLU A 153 -11.05 -6.81 -37.40
N ARG A 154 -10.71 -8.09 -37.20
CA ARG A 154 -9.32 -8.54 -37.10
C ARG A 154 -8.57 -8.43 -38.42
N ASP A 155 -9.25 -8.72 -39.53
CA ASP A 155 -8.68 -8.59 -40.87
C ASP A 155 -8.50 -7.11 -41.27
N ASN A 156 -9.34 -6.21 -40.73
CA ASN A 156 -9.19 -4.75 -40.79
C ASN A 156 -8.16 -4.17 -39.80
N ASN A 157 -7.36 -5.05 -39.18
CA ASN A 157 -6.28 -4.69 -38.27
C ASN A 157 -6.73 -3.99 -36.97
N GLU A 158 -7.99 -4.18 -36.55
CA GLU A 158 -8.47 -3.76 -35.25
C GLU A 158 -7.91 -4.72 -34.17
N CYS A 159 -7.38 -4.14 -33.10
CA CYS A 159 -6.72 -4.82 -31.99
C CYS A 159 -7.56 -4.79 -30.71
N MET A 160 -8.31 -3.71 -30.49
CA MET A 160 -9.23 -3.59 -29.37
C MET A 160 -10.35 -2.62 -29.71
N VAL A 161 -11.59 -3.03 -29.47
CA VAL A 161 -12.77 -2.17 -29.55
C VAL A 161 -13.34 -1.99 -28.15
N LEU A 162 -13.39 -0.74 -27.70
CA LEU A 162 -13.93 -0.35 -26.41
C LEU A 162 -15.18 0.50 -26.63
N ASN A 163 -16.31 0.02 -26.13
CA ASN A 163 -17.57 0.74 -26.17
C ASN A 163 -17.81 1.42 -24.81
N LEU A 164 -17.96 2.75 -24.85
CA LEU A 164 -18.23 3.61 -23.71
C LEU A 164 -19.64 4.17 -23.82
N ASN A 165 -20.52 3.75 -22.92
CA ASN A 165 -21.93 4.16 -22.93
C ASN A 165 -22.28 4.88 -21.62
N GLY A 166 -22.89 6.07 -21.69
CA GLY A 166 -23.32 6.84 -20.54
C GLY A 166 -24.44 7.84 -20.86
N PRO A 167 -24.98 8.56 -19.86
CA PRO A 167 -26.03 9.54 -20.06
C PRO A 167 -25.52 10.74 -20.87
N GLY A 168 -25.70 10.67 -22.19
CA GLY A 168 -25.32 11.72 -23.15
C GLY A 168 -24.07 11.43 -23.98
N VAL A 169 -23.41 10.28 -23.80
CA VAL A 169 -22.22 9.90 -24.60
C VAL A 169 -22.30 8.41 -24.95
N SER A 170 -22.13 8.12 -26.24
CA SER A 170 -21.94 6.77 -26.78
C SER A 170 -20.74 6.82 -27.71
N SER A 171 -19.60 6.31 -27.25
CA SER A 171 -18.33 6.37 -27.99
C SER A 171 -17.77 4.97 -28.22
N ARG A 172 -17.32 4.71 -29.45
CA ARG A 172 -16.57 3.51 -29.83
C ARG A 172 -15.11 3.92 -30.02
N LEU A 173 -14.22 3.43 -29.17
CA LEU A 173 -12.78 3.57 -29.32
C LEU A 173 -12.25 2.31 -30.00
N VAL A 174 -11.57 2.47 -31.13
CA VAL A 174 -10.92 1.39 -31.86
C VAL A 174 -9.42 1.61 -31.83
N LEU A 175 -8.67 0.61 -31.40
CA LEU A 175 -7.21 0.60 -31.45
C LEU A 175 -6.78 -0.32 -32.58
N PHE A 176 -5.95 0.18 -33.49
CA PHE A 176 -5.39 -0.59 -34.59
C PHE A 176 -4.04 -1.20 -34.20
N CYS A 177 -3.76 -2.40 -34.69
CA CYS A 177 -2.54 -3.15 -34.33
C CYS A 177 -1.27 -2.59 -34.96
N ASP A 178 -1.38 -1.77 -36.01
CA ASP A 178 -0.26 -1.16 -36.73
C ASP A 178 0.12 0.23 -36.23
N GLY A 179 -0.62 0.78 -35.26
CA GLY A 179 -0.41 2.14 -34.78
C GLY A 179 -0.83 3.23 -35.78
N THR A 180 -1.56 2.87 -36.85
CA THR A 180 -2.16 3.88 -37.72
C THR A 180 -3.28 4.58 -36.94
N HIS A 181 -3.08 5.87 -36.68
CA HIS A 181 -4.17 6.73 -36.24
C HIS A 181 -5.13 6.83 -37.42
N SER A 182 -6.43 6.59 -37.20
CA SER A 182 -7.43 7.05 -38.17
C SER A 182 -7.23 8.57 -38.26
N ASP A 183 -6.72 9.05 -39.39
CA ASP A 183 -6.52 10.46 -39.66
C ASP A 183 -7.87 11.16 -39.49
N PHE A 184 -8.06 11.78 -38.33
CA PHE A 184 -9.11 12.76 -38.12
C PHE A 184 -8.59 14.02 -38.80
N ASP A 185 -8.79 14.11 -40.11
CA ASP A 185 -8.38 15.25 -40.92
C ASP A 185 -9.32 16.44 -40.61
N PRO A 186 -8.90 17.48 -39.87
CA PRO A 186 -9.76 18.57 -39.47
C PRO A 186 -9.70 19.76 -40.44
N HIS A 187 -9.28 19.56 -41.69
CA HIS A 187 -9.21 20.63 -42.68
C HIS A 187 -9.94 20.28 -44.00
N GLU A 188 -11.27 20.26 -43.96
CA GLU A 188 -12.04 20.90 -45.02
C GLU A 188 -11.86 22.42 -44.86
N GLU A 189 -10.99 23.07 -45.64
CA GLU A 189 -11.21 24.43 -46.16
C GLU A 189 -10.52 24.55 -47.53
N ASP A 190 -11.35 24.55 -48.57
CA ASP A 190 -11.29 25.35 -49.81
C ASP A 190 -9.90 25.72 -50.36
N GLU A 191 -9.50 25.15 -51.52
CA GLU A 191 -8.88 25.95 -52.61
C GLU A 191 -9.19 25.33 -53.99
N ASP A 192 -10.19 25.96 -54.62
CA ASP A 192 -10.43 26.22 -56.03
C ASP A 192 -9.52 25.61 -57.12
N HIS A 193 -10.18 24.81 -57.97
CA HIS A 193 -10.29 25.00 -59.44
C HIS A 193 -9.22 25.85 -60.14
N PHE A 194 -8.35 25.20 -60.93
CA PHE A 194 -7.94 25.72 -62.23
C PHE A 194 -7.77 24.56 -63.22
N ASP A 195 -8.74 24.49 -64.14
CA ASP A 195 -8.66 23.76 -65.41
C ASP A 195 -7.62 24.48 -66.27
N ASP A 196 -6.56 23.79 -66.70
CA ASP A 196 -5.84 24.18 -67.91
C ASP A 196 -5.60 22.91 -68.74
N SER A 197 -6.42 22.84 -69.79
CA SER A 197 -6.22 22.01 -70.95
C SER A 197 -5.00 22.48 -71.76
N ASP A 198 -4.60 21.65 -72.71
CA ASP A 198 -3.56 21.84 -73.75
C ASP A 198 -2.16 21.37 -73.29
N GLU A 199 -1.47 20.43 -73.95
CA GLU A 199 -1.33 20.11 -75.39
C GLU A 199 -1.12 18.60 -75.64
#